data_AF-A0A7S1Y6J6-F1
#
_entry.id   AF-A0A7S1Y6J6-F1
#
_cell.length_a   1.000
_cell.length_b   1.000
_cell.length_c   1.000
_cell.angle_alpha   90.00
_cell.angle_beta   90.00
_cell.angle_gamma   90.00
#
_symmetry.space_group_name_H-M   'P 1'
#
loop_
_entity.id
_entity.type
_entity.pdbx_description
1 polymer ?
#
loop_
_entity_poly.entity_id
_entity_poly.type
_entity_poly.pdbx_seq_one_letter_code
_entity_poly.pdbx_strand_id
1 'polypeptide(L)'
;MDVCSQSWEDQYDQEDDLHAIVQFGPNSLRVNITNRLADKFLEVCLDVQGMTPDLALEGCKAFAQDLNELMMFGGSSNSKSSSSQEHTLPPFAKRLEDVVNLMSMDTKPLRDLKMALGGLGAGGLSPVLSYTAFSQDGTLMEEAMSMLRAKGFAWIHLEDAISVLNRRDE
;
A
#
# COMPACT_ATOMS: atom_id res chain seq x y z
N MET A 1 60.32 31.27 6.58
CA MET A 1 60.03 29.97 7.22
C MET A 1 58.59 30.07 7.69
N ASP A 2 57.64 29.72 6.84
CA ASP A 2 56.24 29.52 7.23
C ASP A 2 55.95 28.05 7.00
N VAL A 3 55.91 27.32 8.10
CA VAL A 3 55.73 25.88 8.15
C VAL A 3 54.23 25.62 8.27
N CYS A 4 53.74 24.83 7.32
CA CYS A 4 52.48 24.09 7.32
C CYS A 4 51.87 23.85 8.71
N SER A 5 50.65 24.32 8.93
CA SER A 5 49.64 23.62 9.75
C SER A 5 48.23 24.03 9.33
N GLN A 6 47.90 23.92 8.04
CA GLN A 6 46.49 23.87 7.65
C GLN A 6 45.99 22.46 7.93
N SER A 7 45.11 22.38 8.93
CA SER A 7 44.39 21.20 9.37
C SER A 7 43.71 20.55 8.17
N TRP A 8 43.92 19.24 8.02
CA TRP A 8 43.19 18.40 7.07
C TRP A 8 41.80 18.13 7.63
N GLU A 9 40.97 19.17 7.65
CA GLU A 9 39.52 19.00 7.82
C GLU A 9 38.97 18.53 6.48
N ASP A 10 39.24 17.27 6.16
CA ASP A 10 38.43 16.51 5.21
C ASP A 10 37.04 16.35 5.86
N GLN A 11 36.20 17.36 5.69
CA GLN A 11 34.75 17.22 5.68
C GLN A 11 34.44 16.32 4.48
N TYR A 12 34.54 15.01 4.71
CA TYR A 12 33.97 14.04 3.80
C TYR A 12 32.46 14.30 3.78
N ASP A 13 31.96 14.76 2.63
CA ASP A 13 30.57 14.72 2.22
C ASP A 13 30.10 13.25 2.23
N GLN A 14 29.85 12.71 3.42
CA GLN A 14 29.51 11.30 3.64
C GLN A 14 28.02 11.02 3.38
N GLU A 15 27.23 12.05 3.11
CA GLU A 15 25.80 11.94 2.79
C GLU A 15 25.57 11.66 1.29
N ASP A 16 26.49 12.02 0.39
CA ASP A 16 26.29 11.88 -1.07
C ASP A 16 26.53 10.45 -1.58
N ASP A 17 27.41 9.66 -0.95
CA ASP A 17 27.70 8.29 -1.40
C ASP A 17 26.56 7.31 -1.07
N LEU A 18 25.81 7.53 0.01
CA LEU A 18 24.65 6.70 0.32
C LEU A 18 23.50 6.95 -0.68
N HIS A 19 23.37 8.19 -1.16
CA HIS A 19 22.38 8.57 -2.18
C HIS A 19 22.71 8.00 -3.57
N ALA A 20 23.99 7.86 -3.92
CA ALA A 20 24.42 7.27 -5.20
C ALA A 20 24.13 5.77 -5.30
N ILE A 21 24.18 5.02 -4.19
CA ILE A 21 23.91 3.58 -4.14
C ILE A 21 22.40 3.29 -4.36
N VAL A 22 21.52 4.24 -4.04
CA VAL A 22 20.05 4.10 -4.16
C VAL A 22 19.57 4.11 -5.63
N GLN A 23 20.43 4.48 -6.60
CA GLN A 23 20.09 4.47 -8.03
C GLN A 23 20.66 3.28 -8.82
N PHE A 24 20.93 2.14 -8.18
CA PHE A 24 21.41 0.94 -8.88
C PHE A 24 20.30 0.26 -9.70
N GLY A 25 19.98 0.80 -10.88
CA GLY A 25 19.13 0.15 -11.87
C GLY A 25 18.40 1.11 -12.82
N PRO A 26 18.21 0.75 -14.10
CA PRO A 26 17.32 1.49 -15.00
C PRO A 26 15.90 1.62 -14.42
N ASN A 27 15.23 2.75 -14.64
CA ASN A 27 13.83 2.97 -14.22
C ASN A 27 12.90 1.83 -14.63
N SER A 28 13.08 1.29 -15.84
CA SER A 28 12.32 0.14 -16.33
C SER A 28 12.52 -1.12 -15.48
N LEU A 29 13.74 -1.37 -15.01
CA LEU A 29 14.05 -2.51 -14.14
C LEU A 29 13.41 -2.31 -12.76
N ARG A 30 13.49 -1.10 -12.19
CA ARG A 30 12.82 -0.78 -10.92
C ARG A 30 11.31 -0.96 -11.00
N VAL A 31 10.66 -0.36 -11.99
CA VAL A 31 9.21 -0.49 -12.21
C VAL A 31 8.78 -1.95 -12.39
N ASN A 32 9.55 -2.74 -13.14
CA ASN A 32 9.24 -4.16 -13.33
C ASN A 32 9.40 -4.98 -12.04
N ILE A 33 10.43 -4.72 -11.26
CA ILE A 33 10.64 -5.38 -9.96
C ILE A 33 9.52 -4.97 -9.00
N THR A 34 9.23 -3.68 -8.87
CA THR A 34 8.15 -3.15 -8.04
C THR A 34 6.81 -3.75 -8.40
N ASN A 35 6.47 -3.84 -9.70
CA ASN A 35 5.23 -4.49 -10.14
C ASN A 35 5.17 -5.97 -9.76
N ARG A 36 6.26 -6.72 -9.99
CA ARG A 36 6.31 -8.15 -9.66
C ARG A 36 6.23 -8.39 -8.16
N LEU A 37 6.90 -7.58 -7.36
CA LEU A 37 6.82 -7.64 -5.91
C LEU A 37 5.40 -7.31 -5.46
N ALA A 38 4.80 -6.25 -6.00
CA ALA A 38 3.45 -5.84 -5.64
C ALA A 38 2.42 -6.96 -5.92
N ASP A 39 2.53 -7.60 -7.09
CA ASP A 39 1.70 -8.74 -7.48
C ASP A 39 1.86 -9.92 -6.48
N LYS A 40 3.09 -10.25 -6.10
CA LYS A 40 3.34 -11.31 -5.11
C LYS A 40 2.85 -10.99 -3.70
N PHE A 41 2.97 -9.75 -3.27
CA PHE A 41 2.40 -9.33 -1.99
C PHE A 41 0.88 -9.33 -2.03
N LEU A 42 0.24 -8.95 -3.15
CA LEU A 42 -1.21 -9.04 -3.32
C LEU A 42 -1.70 -10.49 -3.24
N GLU A 43 -1.00 -11.46 -3.84
CA GLU A 43 -1.35 -12.90 -3.73
C GLU A 43 -1.44 -13.35 -2.26
N VAL A 44 -0.51 -12.88 -1.42
CA VAL A 44 -0.47 -13.18 0.02
C VAL A 44 -1.54 -12.39 0.77
N CYS A 45 -1.66 -11.09 0.53
CA CYS A 45 -2.60 -10.21 1.23
C CYS A 45 -4.04 -10.63 1.01
N LEU A 46 -4.39 -11.03 -0.22
CA LEU A 46 -5.75 -11.39 -0.63
C LEU A 46 -6.10 -12.85 -0.37
N ASP A 47 -5.12 -13.62 0.09
CA ASP A 47 -5.25 -15.04 0.40
C ASP A 47 -5.83 -15.88 -0.74
N VAL A 48 -5.30 -15.69 -1.96
CA VAL A 48 -5.77 -16.39 -3.17
C VAL A 48 -5.71 -17.92 -3.01
N GLN A 49 -4.83 -18.42 -2.14
CA GLN A 49 -4.62 -19.84 -1.90
C GLN A 49 -5.32 -20.38 -0.65
N GLY A 50 -6.03 -19.55 0.14
CA GLY A 50 -6.72 -19.98 1.36
C GLY A 50 -5.77 -20.36 2.53
N MET A 51 -4.58 -19.77 2.54
CA MET A 51 -3.50 -20.01 3.50
C MET A 51 -3.53 -19.09 4.72
N THR A 52 -4.16 -17.91 4.64
CA THR A 52 -4.18 -16.87 5.68
C THR A 52 -5.61 -16.47 6.03
N PRO A 53 -6.28 -17.26 6.89
CA PRO A 53 -7.69 -17.04 7.21
C PRO A 53 -7.93 -15.77 8.05
N ASP A 54 -6.99 -15.40 8.93
CA ASP A 54 -7.17 -14.29 9.87
C ASP A 54 -6.04 -13.25 9.75
N LEU A 55 -6.41 -11.96 9.81
CA LEU A 55 -5.49 -10.83 9.71
C LEU A 55 -5.37 -10.10 11.06
N ALA A 56 -4.25 -10.31 11.76
CA ALA A 56 -3.94 -9.61 13.00
C ALA A 56 -3.48 -8.16 12.74
N LEU A 57 -4.07 -7.19 13.45
CA LEU A 57 -3.79 -5.75 13.26
C LEU A 57 -2.31 -5.40 13.40
N GLU A 58 -1.65 -5.87 14.47
CA GLU A 58 -0.25 -5.56 14.73
C GLU A 58 0.67 -6.08 13.62
N GLY A 59 0.38 -7.27 13.09
CA GLY A 59 1.09 -7.83 11.95
C GLY A 59 0.86 -7.02 10.67
N CYS A 60 -0.38 -6.58 10.43
CA CYS A 60 -0.71 -5.72 9.28
C CYS A 60 -0.04 -4.34 9.36
N LYS A 61 0.10 -3.76 10.56
CA LYS A 61 0.81 -2.49 10.77
C LYS A 61 2.32 -2.62 10.54
N ALA A 62 2.94 -3.67 11.07
CA ALA A 62 4.35 -3.96 10.82
C ALA A 62 4.60 -4.19 9.31
N PHE A 63 3.76 -4.99 8.67
CA PHE A 63 3.85 -5.24 7.24
C PHE A 63 3.68 -3.98 6.38
N ALA A 64 2.77 -3.07 6.77
CA ALA A 64 2.60 -1.78 6.09
C ALA A 64 3.86 -0.90 6.19
N GLN A 65 4.53 -0.92 7.34
CA GLN A 65 5.80 -0.21 7.53
C GLN A 65 6.89 -0.80 6.63
N ASP A 66 7.06 -2.12 6.66
CA ASP A 66 8.05 -2.83 5.83
C ASP A 66 7.85 -2.57 4.33
N LEU A 67 6.59 -2.56 3.87
CA LEU A 67 6.27 -2.27 2.47
C LEU A 67 6.52 -0.81 2.09
N ASN A 68 6.22 0.14 2.98
CA ASN A 68 6.54 1.54 2.72
C ASN A 68 8.06 1.72 2.58
N GLU A 69 8.87 1.11 3.43
CA GLU A 69 10.34 1.14 3.30
C GLU A 69 10.81 0.53 1.98
N LEU A 70 10.24 -0.62 1.60
CA LEU A 70 10.58 -1.32 0.36
C LEU A 70 10.14 -0.55 -0.90
N MET A 71 8.96 0.06 -0.90
CA MET A 71 8.44 0.81 -2.04
C MET A 71 9.13 2.16 -2.19
N MET A 72 9.60 2.76 -1.09
CA MET A 72 10.44 3.96 -1.10
C MET A 72 11.81 3.70 -1.75
N PHE A 73 12.31 2.46 -1.72
CA PHE A 73 13.51 2.05 -2.48
C PHE A 73 13.31 2.19 -4.01
N GLY A 74 12.06 2.09 -4.50
CA GLY A 74 11.73 2.28 -5.91
C GLY A 74 11.49 3.73 -6.33
N GLY A 75 11.36 4.67 -5.39
CA GLY A 75 10.81 6.01 -5.63
C GLY A 75 11.42 7.16 -4.82
N SER A 76 12.55 6.97 -4.14
CA SER A 76 13.18 8.05 -3.35
C SER A 76 13.79 9.13 -4.25
N SER A 77 12.95 10.09 -4.64
CA SER A 77 13.35 11.49 -4.80
C SER A 77 12.85 12.26 -3.58
N ASN A 78 13.58 12.14 -2.46
CA ASN A 78 13.45 13.12 -1.37
C ASN A 78 14.24 14.40 -1.67
N SER A 79 14.44 14.73 -2.95
CA SER A 79 14.86 16.06 -3.35
C SER A 79 13.62 16.94 -3.37
N LYS A 80 13.65 17.97 -2.52
CA LYS A 80 12.94 19.24 -2.74
C LYS A 80 13.48 19.94 -4.02
N SER A 81 13.61 19.21 -5.12
CA SER A 81 13.95 19.73 -6.43
C SER A 81 12.65 20.01 -7.15
N SER A 82 12.33 21.29 -7.20
CA SER A 82 11.37 21.93 -8.05
C SER A 82 11.50 21.50 -9.53
N SER A 83 10.93 20.36 -9.91
CA SER A 83 10.54 20.05 -11.30
C SER A 83 9.69 18.77 -11.34
N SER A 84 8.39 18.99 -11.48
CA SER A 84 7.27 18.17 -11.96
C SER A 84 7.52 16.84 -12.71
N GLN A 85 8.31 15.91 -12.16
CA GLN A 85 8.15 14.48 -12.49
C GLN A 85 7.53 13.79 -11.27
N GLU A 86 6.20 13.75 -11.25
CA GLU A 86 5.48 12.81 -10.40
C GLU A 86 6.00 11.40 -10.73
N HIS A 87 6.83 10.85 -9.86
CA HIS A 87 7.13 9.42 -9.86
C HIS A 87 5.84 8.69 -9.45
N THR A 88 4.92 8.54 -10.39
CA THR A 88 3.69 7.78 -10.19
C THR A 88 4.05 6.32 -9.95
N LEU A 89 3.70 5.83 -8.76
CA LEU A 89 3.77 4.40 -8.44
C LEU A 89 3.05 3.59 -9.54
N PRO A 90 3.60 2.42 -9.92
CA PRO A 90 2.93 1.52 -10.84
C PRO A 90 1.53 1.10 -10.35
N PRO A 91 0.57 0.78 -11.23
CA PRO A 91 -0.81 0.48 -10.82
C PRO A 91 -0.93 -0.64 -9.77
N PHE A 92 -0.13 -1.71 -9.88
CA PHE A 92 -0.13 -2.80 -8.90
C PHE A 92 0.40 -2.35 -7.53
N ALA A 93 1.39 -1.46 -7.50
CA ALA A 93 1.90 -0.91 -6.25
C ALA A 93 0.85 -0.03 -5.56
N LYS A 94 0.09 0.77 -6.32
CA LYS A 94 -1.03 1.58 -5.78
C LYS A 94 -2.17 0.72 -5.25
N ARG A 95 -2.53 -0.36 -5.97
CA ARG A 95 -3.52 -1.34 -5.48
C ARG A 95 -3.05 -2.02 -4.19
N LEU A 96 -1.78 -2.43 -4.12
CA LEU A 96 -1.20 -3.00 -2.91
C LEU A 96 -1.22 -2.02 -1.75
N GLU A 97 -0.85 -0.76 -1.99
CA GLU A 97 -0.91 0.31 -0.99
C GLU A 97 -2.32 0.45 -0.40
N ASP A 98 -3.36 0.49 -1.24
CA ASP A 98 -4.75 0.54 -0.76
C ASP A 98 -5.13 -0.68 0.08
N VAL A 99 -4.76 -1.89 -0.39
CA VAL A 99 -5.04 -3.15 0.34
C VAL A 99 -4.36 -3.15 1.70
N VAL A 100 -3.09 -2.75 1.77
CA VAL A 100 -2.28 -2.71 2.99
C VAL A 100 -2.78 -1.64 3.95
N ASN A 101 -3.17 -0.47 3.44
CA ASN A 101 -3.81 0.58 4.22
C ASN A 101 -5.15 0.12 4.80
N LEU A 102 -5.93 -0.65 4.04
CA LEU A 102 -7.17 -1.24 4.53
C LEU A 102 -6.91 -2.29 5.62
N MET A 103 -5.90 -3.15 5.44
CA MET A 103 -5.50 -4.18 6.41
C MET A 103 -4.99 -3.58 7.73
N SER A 104 -4.25 -2.47 7.65
CA SER A 104 -3.62 -1.80 8.80
C SER A 104 -4.52 -0.75 9.48
N MET A 105 -5.69 -0.44 8.90
CA MET A 105 -6.68 0.48 9.46
C MET A 105 -7.08 0.06 10.88
N ASP A 106 -7.37 1.00 11.78
CA ASP A 106 -7.83 0.66 13.14
C ASP A 106 -9.20 -0.06 13.14
N THR A 107 -9.49 -0.81 14.22
CA THR A 107 -10.66 -1.71 14.29
C THR A 107 -11.98 -0.96 14.17
N LYS A 108 -12.11 0.20 14.81
CA LYS A 108 -13.33 1.02 14.77
C LYS A 108 -13.70 1.49 13.36
N PRO A 109 -12.83 2.25 12.64
CA PRO A 109 -13.17 2.71 11.30
C PRO A 109 -13.37 1.56 10.30
N LEU A 110 -12.65 0.44 10.47
CA LEU A 110 -12.87 -0.73 9.64
C LEU A 110 -14.24 -1.36 9.90
N ARG A 111 -14.65 -1.50 11.16
CA ARG A 111 -15.97 -2.02 11.51
C ARG A 111 -17.07 -1.13 10.97
N ASP A 112 -16.92 0.19 11.07
CA ASP A 112 -17.88 1.15 10.52
C ASP A 112 -18.00 0.98 8.99
N LEU A 113 -16.89 0.73 8.29
CA LEU A 113 -16.88 0.43 6.86
C LEU A 113 -17.54 -0.93 6.54
N LYS A 114 -17.23 -1.99 7.29
CA LYS A 114 -17.85 -3.33 7.15
C LYS A 114 -19.37 -3.25 7.33
N MET A 115 -19.83 -2.51 8.33
CA MET A 115 -21.26 -2.30 8.60
C MET A 115 -21.95 -1.48 7.51
N ALA A 116 -21.30 -0.42 7.01
CA ALA A 116 -21.84 0.39 5.91
C ALA A 116 -22.02 -0.44 4.63
N LEU A 117 -21.01 -1.23 4.25
CA LEU A 117 -21.08 -2.13 3.11
C LEU A 117 -22.09 -3.26 3.33
N GLY A 118 -22.17 -3.81 4.54
CA GLY A 118 -23.16 -4.84 4.90
C GLY A 118 -24.61 -4.34 4.84
N GLY A 119 -24.83 -3.08 5.21
CA GLY A 119 -26.13 -2.40 5.06
C GLY A 119 -26.52 -2.23 3.59
N LEU A 120 -25.55 -2.00 2.71
CA LEU A 120 -25.77 -1.82 1.28
C LEU A 120 -26.08 -3.14 0.55
N GLY A 121 -25.34 -4.22 0.84
CA GLY A 121 -25.42 -5.47 0.08
C GLY A 121 -26.37 -6.55 0.63
N ALA A 122 -26.64 -6.57 1.95
CA ALA A 122 -27.33 -7.70 2.58
C ALA A 122 -28.38 -7.31 3.64
N GLY A 123 -28.79 -6.03 3.69
CA GLY A 123 -29.73 -5.55 4.71
C GLY A 123 -29.21 -5.67 6.15
N GLY A 124 -27.88 -5.75 6.33
CA GLY A 124 -27.23 -5.73 7.65
C GLY A 124 -27.33 -7.00 8.51
N LEU A 125 -27.82 -8.12 7.97
CA LEU A 125 -28.08 -9.34 8.77
C LEU A 125 -26.93 -10.36 8.80
N SER A 126 -25.98 -10.31 7.84
CA SER A 126 -24.86 -11.25 7.77
C SER A 126 -23.56 -10.62 8.29
N PRO A 127 -22.82 -11.32 9.18
CA PRO A 127 -21.50 -10.84 9.62
C PRO A 127 -20.43 -10.94 8.51
N VAL A 128 -20.67 -11.77 7.48
CA VAL A 128 -19.78 -11.97 6.34
C VAL A 128 -20.36 -11.25 5.12
N LEU A 129 -19.53 -10.42 4.47
CA LEU A 129 -19.88 -9.74 3.23
C LEU A 129 -19.72 -10.69 2.05
N SER A 130 -20.74 -10.77 1.19
CA SER A 130 -20.68 -11.58 -0.03
C SER A 130 -20.46 -10.70 -1.25
N TYR A 131 -19.39 -10.92 -1.99
CA TYR A 131 -19.15 -10.24 -3.26
C TYR A 131 -20.28 -10.46 -4.27
N THR A 132 -20.90 -11.65 -4.25
CA THR A 132 -21.98 -12.00 -5.19
C THR A 132 -23.22 -11.11 -5.07
N ALA A 133 -23.47 -10.53 -3.89
CA ALA A 133 -24.59 -9.60 -3.69
C ALA A 133 -24.37 -8.29 -4.47
N PHE A 134 -23.11 -7.83 -4.55
CA PHE A 134 -22.74 -6.63 -5.30
C PHE A 134 -22.59 -6.91 -6.79
N SER A 135 -22.05 -8.07 -7.18
CA SER A 135 -21.80 -8.38 -8.59
C SER A 135 -23.08 -8.54 -9.42
N GLN A 136 -24.22 -8.77 -8.76
CA GLN A 136 -25.53 -8.92 -9.41
C GLN A 136 -26.22 -7.57 -9.70
N ASP A 137 -25.83 -6.50 -9.00
CA ASP A 137 -26.40 -5.16 -9.17
C ASP A 137 -25.30 -4.11 -9.38
N GLY A 138 -25.17 -3.65 -10.62
CA GLY A 138 -24.17 -2.64 -10.99
C GLY A 138 -24.31 -1.31 -10.26
N THR A 139 -25.51 -0.95 -9.80
CA THR A 139 -25.72 0.28 -9.02
C THR A 139 -25.17 0.13 -7.62
N LEU A 140 -25.42 -1.01 -6.97
CA LEU A 140 -24.85 -1.32 -5.65
C LEU A 140 -23.32 -1.43 -5.72
N MET A 141 -22.79 -2.02 -6.79
CA MET A 141 -21.35 -2.10 -7.04
C MET A 141 -20.71 -0.71 -7.11
N GLU A 142 -21.27 0.20 -7.91
CA GLU A 142 -20.74 1.57 -8.03
C GLU A 142 -20.85 2.36 -6.73
N GLU A 143 -21.94 2.20 -5.98
CA GLU A 143 -22.10 2.86 -4.68
C GLU A 143 -21.07 2.33 -3.66
N ALA A 144 -20.86 1.01 -3.59
CA ALA A 144 -19.86 0.40 -2.74
C ALA A 144 -18.44 0.90 -3.09
N MET A 145 -18.12 0.97 -4.38
CA MET A 145 -16.85 1.52 -4.87
C MET A 145 -16.72 3.01 -4.56
N SER A 146 -17.80 3.79 -4.65
CA SER A 146 -17.84 5.20 -4.27
C SER A 146 -17.52 5.38 -2.78
N MET A 147 -18.07 4.54 -1.90
CA MET A 147 -17.77 4.56 -0.47
C MET A 147 -16.28 4.26 -0.19
N LEU A 148 -15.70 3.27 -0.87
CA LEU A 148 -14.27 2.94 -0.75
C LEU A 148 -13.39 4.12 -1.20
N ARG A 149 -13.71 4.73 -2.34
CA ARG A 149 -13.01 5.92 -2.86
C ARG A 149 -13.11 7.11 -1.90
N ALA A 150 -14.27 7.33 -1.29
CA ALA A 150 -14.48 8.38 -0.30
C ALA A 150 -13.63 8.18 0.97
N LYS A 151 -13.21 6.95 1.26
CA LYS A 151 -12.28 6.60 2.35
C LYS A 151 -10.80 6.63 1.94
N GLY A 152 -10.51 6.96 0.69
CA GLY A 152 -9.15 7.05 0.15
C GLY A 152 -8.69 5.82 -0.64
N PHE A 153 -9.52 4.79 -0.80
CA PHE A 153 -9.17 3.58 -1.55
C PHE A 153 -9.62 3.70 -3.01
N ALA A 154 -8.75 4.20 -3.87
CA ALA A 154 -9.06 4.50 -5.26
C ALA A 154 -8.73 3.37 -6.25
N TRP A 155 -7.77 2.52 -5.90
CA TRP A 155 -7.16 1.47 -6.72
C TRP A 155 -7.53 0.05 -6.28
N ILE A 156 -8.11 -0.10 -5.09
CA ILE A 156 -8.62 -1.40 -4.60
C ILE A 156 -9.84 -1.86 -5.42
N HIS A 157 -9.98 -3.17 -5.61
CA HIS A 157 -11.22 -3.76 -6.11
C HIS A 157 -12.16 -4.11 -4.95
N LEU A 158 -13.48 -4.09 -5.19
CA LEU A 158 -14.45 -4.41 -4.14
C LEU A 158 -14.27 -5.84 -3.60
N GLU A 159 -13.95 -6.79 -4.48
CA GLU A 159 -13.66 -8.19 -4.08
C GLU A 159 -12.49 -8.28 -3.09
N ASP A 160 -11.41 -7.53 -3.34
CA ASP A 160 -10.25 -7.45 -2.47
C ASP A 160 -10.62 -6.86 -1.10
N ALA A 161 -11.36 -5.74 -1.13
CA ALA A 161 -11.80 -5.06 0.09
C ALA A 161 -12.67 -5.99 0.93
N ILE A 162 -13.60 -6.71 0.32
CA ILE A 162 -14.45 -7.70 0.99
C ILE A 162 -13.61 -8.85 1.56
N SER A 163 -12.62 -9.37 0.81
CA SER A 163 -11.71 -10.41 1.30
C SER A 163 -10.97 -9.96 2.56
N VAL A 164 -10.44 -8.73 2.59
CA VAL A 164 -9.77 -8.17 3.76
C VAL A 164 -10.74 -7.95 4.93
N LEU A 165 -11.91 -7.36 4.68
CA LEU A 165 -12.93 -7.07 5.71
C LEU A 165 -13.50 -8.34 6.37
N ASN A 166 -13.58 -9.44 5.62
CA ASN A 166 -14.07 -10.71 6.14
C ASN A 166 -13.02 -11.46 6.97
N ARG A 167 -11.72 -11.24 6.71
CA ARG A 167 -10.61 -11.93 7.41
C ARG A 167 -10.03 -11.14 8.57
N ARG A 168 -10.31 -9.84 8.65
CA ARG A 168 -9.94 -9.03 9.80
C ARG A 168 -11.13 -8.89 10.75
N ASP A 169 -11.26 -9.88 11.62
CA ASP A 169 -12.17 -9.82 12.77
C ASP A 169 -11.53 -9.07 13.96
N GLU A 170 -12.36 -8.67 14.92
CA GLU A 170 -12.01 -7.78 16.06
C GLU A 170 -10.86 -8.30 16.94
#